data_AF-A0A5K0Z542-F1
#
_entry.id   AF-A0A5K0Z542-F1
#
_cell.length_a   1.000
_cell.length_b   1.000
_cell.length_c   1.000
_cell.angle_alpha   90.00
_cell.angle_beta   90.00
_cell.angle_gamma   90.00
#
_symmetry.space_group_name_H-M   'P 1'
#
loop_
_entity.id
_entity.type
_entity.pdbx_description
1 polymer ?
#
loop_
_entity_poly.entity_id
_entity_poly.type
_entity_poly.pdbx_seq_one_letter_code
_entity_poly.pdbx_strand_id
1 'polypeptide(L)'
;MWFIDANLHLWLDSKSQKTFGKLVSYKAPNSGPNAIMSYKGLDGSFDTDGSRYITATGWVNSSLGNVTTNLNQHFAAKNLLVYEKDGNSVTVNQTTYSDYYVYFRSQSSDLYSIQENRTFVLYLHQNVVFRGDGLRHETADVSLGITEKSFRGGQSGSLSHTLENYQDGSGYFLLREVS
;
A
#
# COMPACT_ATOMS: atom_id res chain seq x y z
N MET A 1 -15.96 -6.88 1.49
CA MET A 1 -14.73 -6.14 1.85
C MET A 1 -13.88 -7.09 2.68
N TRP A 2 -12.81 -7.64 2.12
CA TRP A 2 -11.93 -8.61 2.77
C TRP A 2 -10.65 -7.92 3.24
N PHE A 3 -10.26 -8.15 4.49
CA PHE A 3 -8.99 -7.65 5.04
C PHE A 3 -7.85 -8.39 4.36
N ILE A 4 -7.18 -7.71 3.43
CA ILE A 4 -5.89 -8.15 2.90
C ILE A 4 -4.94 -8.19 4.11
N ASP A 5 -4.43 -9.39 4.41
CA ASP A 5 -3.60 -9.74 5.57
C ASP A 5 -4.31 -10.08 6.89
N ALA A 6 -5.61 -10.44 6.86
CA ALA A 6 -6.14 -11.35 7.88
C ALA A 6 -5.63 -12.78 7.62
N ASN A 7 -4.32 -12.96 7.74
CA ASN A 7 -3.77 -14.20 8.23
C ASN A 7 -4.42 -14.44 9.60
N LEU A 8 -5.58 -15.10 9.60
CA LEU A 8 -6.19 -15.67 10.80
C LEU A 8 -5.31 -16.84 11.21
N HIS A 9 -4.08 -16.54 11.64
CA HIS A 9 -3.32 -17.42 12.47
C HIS A 9 -4.08 -17.43 13.79
N LEU A 10 -5.04 -18.36 13.89
CA LEU A 10 -5.65 -18.69 15.16
C LEU A 10 -4.48 -19.04 16.08
N TRP A 11 -4.22 -18.18 17.06
CA TRP A 11 -3.30 -18.47 18.12
C TRP A 11 -3.96 -19.58 18.95
N LEU A 12 -3.74 -20.82 18.53
CA LEU A 12 -4.11 -21.98 19.31
C LEU A 12 -3.15 -22.03 20.49
N ASP A 13 -3.63 -21.51 21.62
CA ASP A 13 -3.00 -21.73 22.90
C ASP A 13 -3.09 -23.23 23.21
N SER A 14 -2.00 -23.96 22.95
CA SER A 14 -1.93 -25.41 23.13
C SER A 14 -2.13 -25.86 24.58
N LYS A 15 -2.05 -24.94 25.54
CA LYS A 15 -2.27 -25.19 26.97
C LYS A 15 -3.68 -24.83 27.44
N SER A 16 -4.54 -24.32 26.56
CA SER A 16 -5.93 -24.04 26.88
C SER A 16 -6.88 -24.77 25.93
N GLN A 17 -7.96 -25.33 26.48
CA GLN A 17 -9.03 -25.91 25.67
C GLN A 17 -9.85 -24.85 24.91
N LYS A 18 -9.84 -23.59 25.40
CA LYS A 18 -10.63 -22.49 24.83
C LYS A 18 -9.89 -21.17 25.02
N THR A 19 -9.87 -20.36 23.97
CA THR A 19 -9.35 -18.99 24.00
C THR A 19 -10.51 -18.01 24.07
N PHE A 20 -10.45 -17.06 24.99
CA PHE A 20 -11.45 -15.99 25.09
C PHE A 20 -10.86 -14.68 24.61
N GLY A 21 -11.63 -13.85 23.96
CA GLY A 21 -11.17 -12.54 23.55
C GLY A 21 -12.31 -11.62 23.19
N LYS A 22 -12.01 -10.33 23.10
CA LYS A 22 -12.99 -9.30 22.76
C LYS A 22 -12.33 -8.17 21.99
N LEU A 23 -12.99 -7.73 20.93
CA LEU A 23 -12.72 -6.43 20.30
C LEU A 23 -13.23 -5.33 21.23
N VAL A 24 -12.32 -4.49 21.72
CA VAL A 24 -12.60 -3.37 22.63
C VAL A 24 -12.96 -2.13 21.83
N SER A 25 -12.20 -1.83 20.79
CA SER A 25 -12.46 -0.67 19.94
C SER A 25 -12.07 -0.94 18.50
N TYR A 26 -12.79 -0.30 17.59
CA TYR A 26 -12.47 -0.25 16.17
C TYR A 26 -12.87 1.10 15.62
N LYS A 27 -11.93 1.80 14.97
CA LYS A 27 -12.19 3.05 14.28
C LYS A 27 -11.59 2.97 12.89
N ALA A 28 -12.43 3.19 11.90
CA ALA A 28 -12.02 3.37 10.51
C ALA A 28 -12.83 4.55 9.95
N PRO A 29 -12.45 5.80 10.28
CA PRO A 29 -13.16 6.96 9.80
C PRO A 29 -13.27 6.93 8.27
N ASN A 30 -14.43 7.32 7.76
CA ASN A 30 -14.62 7.50 6.34
C ASN A 30 -13.63 8.55 5.84
N SER A 31 -12.97 8.19 4.75
CA SER A 31 -12.02 9.04 4.04
C SER A 31 -12.36 8.90 2.56
N GLY A 32 -12.68 10.04 1.94
CA GLY A 32 -12.95 10.10 0.51
C GLY A 32 -11.65 10.41 -0.23
N PRO A 33 -11.48 9.91 -1.46
CA PRO A 33 -10.40 10.39 -2.31
C PRO A 33 -10.64 11.86 -2.66
N ASN A 34 -9.55 12.62 -2.74
CA ASN A 34 -9.54 13.95 -3.33
C ASN A 34 -9.08 13.83 -4.79
N ALA A 35 -9.64 14.67 -5.65
CA ALA A 35 -9.27 14.73 -7.05
C ALA A 35 -9.31 16.18 -7.53
N ILE A 36 -8.21 16.63 -8.14
CA ILE A 36 -8.10 17.92 -8.81
C ILE A 36 -7.76 17.63 -10.26
N MET A 37 -8.53 18.21 -11.18
CA MET A 37 -8.32 18.02 -12.62
C MET A 37 -8.22 19.35 -13.34
N SER A 38 -7.36 19.38 -14.35
CA SER A 38 -7.23 20.50 -15.28
C SER A 38 -6.98 19.95 -16.67
N TYR A 39 -7.83 20.27 -17.63
CA TYR A 39 -7.73 19.71 -18.98
C TYR A 39 -8.14 20.71 -20.05
N LYS A 40 -7.61 20.52 -21.26
CA LYS A 40 -7.98 21.22 -22.49
C LYS A 40 -7.92 20.22 -23.64
N GLY A 41 -9.08 19.90 -24.20
CA GLY A 41 -9.15 18.83 -25.20
C GLY A 41 -8.80 17.49 -24.58
N LEU A 42 -7.88 16.76 -25.20
CA LEU A 42 -7.40 15.46 -24.72
C LEU A 42 -6.20 15.56 -23.76
N ASP A 43 -5.65 16.75 -23.61
CA ASP A 43 -4.53 17.00 -22.71
C ASP A 43 -5.01 17.48 -21.36
N GLY A 44 -4.33 17.06 -20.29
CA GLY A 44 -4.69 17.46 -18.94
C GLY A 44 -3.96 16.70 -17.85
N SER A 45 -4.13 17.16 -16.62
CA SER A 45 -3.61 16.52 -15.42
C SER A 45 -4.74 16.17 -14.46
N PHE A 46 -4.57 15.05 -13.78
CA PHE A 46 -5.45 14.55 -12.74
C PHE A 46 -4.58 14.21 -11.54
N ASP A 47 -4.62 15.08 -10.54
CA ASP A 47 -3.99 14.85 -9.24
C ASP A 47 -5.02 14.22 -8.31
N THR A 48 -4.71 13.03 -7.81
CA THR A 48 -5.61 12.23 -7.00
C THR A 48 -4.87 11.76 -5.76
N ASP A 49 -5.49 11.94 -4.60
CA ASP A 49 -4.97 11.43 -3.35
C ASP A 49 -6.08 10.77 -2.52
N GLY A 50 -5.67 9.87 -1.65
CA GLY A 50 -6.57 9.26 -0.69
C GLY A 50 -5.76 8.68 0.44
N SER A 51 -6.32 8.69 1.64
CA SER A 51 -5.73 8.04 2.80
C SER A 51 -6.80 7.31 3.58
N ARG A 52 -6.42 6.30 4.35
CA ARG A 52 -7.29 5.59 5.27
C ARG A 52 -6.52 5.27 6.53
N TYR A 53 -7.13 5.58 7.66
CA TYR A 53 -6.62 5.22 8.98
C TYR A 53 -7.54 4.17 9.60
N ILE A 54 -6.95 3.14 10.17
CA ILE A 54 -7.64 2.08 10.90
C ILE A 54 -6.96 1.92 12.23
N THR A 55 -7.72 1.99 13.32
CA THR A 55 -7.25 1.64 14.65
C THR A 55 -8.15 0.57 15.25
N ALA A 56 -7.55 -0.40 15.93
CA ALA A 56 -8.29 -1.45 16.61
C ALA A 56 -7.60 -1.82 17.91
N THR A 57 -8.40 -2.08 18.94
CA THR A 57 -7.92 -2.62 20.22
C THR A 57 -8.72 -3.85 20.53
N GLY A 58 -8.06 -4.94 20.88
CA GLY A 58 -8.68 -6.16 21.36
C GLY A 58 -7.86 -6.80 22.46
N TRP A 59 -8.46 -7.71 23.21
CA TRP A 59 -7.72 -8.54 24.15
C TRP A 59 -8.03 -10.01 23.94
N VAL A 60 -7.06 -10.85 24.29
CA VAL A 60 -7.15 -12.30 24.28
C VAL A 60 -6.64 -12.82 25.63
N ASN A 61 -7.44 -13.65 26.27
CA ASN A 61 -7.06 -14.39 27.47
C ASN A 61 -6.59 -15.80 27.06
N SER A 62 -5.36 -16.11 27.46
CA SER A 62 -4.64 -17.34 27.14
C SER A 62 -3.89 -17.87 28.38
N SER A 63 -3.22 -19.01 28.24
CA SER A 63 -2.32 -19.60 29.23
C SER A 63 -1.13 -18.70 29.57
N LEU A 64 -0.80 -17.73 28.71
CA LEU A 64 0.21 -16.69 28.95
C LEU A 64 -0.37 -15.44 29.66
N GLY A 65 -1.65 -15.49 30.03
CA GLY A 65 -2.40 -14.40 30.63
C GLY A 65 -3.25 -13.61 29.62
N ASN A 66 -3.74 -12.47 30.09
CA ASN A 66 -4.53 -11.56 29.26
C ASN A 66 -3.61 -10.59 28.51
N VAL A 67 -3.62 -10.68 27.18
CA VAL A 67 -2.83 -9.86 26.28
C VAL A 67 -3.77 -8.92 25.52
N THR A 68 -3.50 -7.62 25.62
CA THR A 68 -4.18 -6.59 24.84
C THR A 68 -3.33 -6.24 23.63
N THR A 69 -3.93 -6.35 22.44
CA THR A 69 -3.32 -5.95 21.18
C THR A 69 -3.95 -4.65 20.73
N ASN A 70 -3.11 -3.73 20.28
CA ASN A 70 -3.55 -2.51 19.64
C ASN A 70 -2.87 -2.40 18.28
N LEU A 71 -3.67 -2.07 17.29
CA LEU A 71 -3.30 -1.95 15.89
C LEU A 71 -3.56 -0.51 15.46
N ASN A 72 -2.58 0.08 14.77
CA ASN A 72 -2.75 1.27 13.96
C ASN A 72 -2.24 0.95 12.55
N GLN A 73 -3.09 1.16 11.56
CA GLN A 73 -2.75 1.02 10.16
C GLN A 73 -3.09 2.32 9.45
N HIS A 74 -2.15 2.81 8.65
CA HIS A 74 -2.34 3.95 7.78
C HIS A 74 -1.97 3.54 6.37
N PHE A 75 -2.86 3.80 5.43
CA PHE A 75 -2.63 3.61 4.01
C PHE A 75 -2.89 4.93 3.31
N ALA A 76 -1.99 5.38 2.43
CA ALA A 76 -2.21 6.56 1.61
C ALA A 76 -1.69 6.34 0.21
N ALA A 77 -2.36 6.92 -0.78
CA ALA A 77 -1.91 6.93 -2.16
C ALA A 77 -1.98 8.37 -2.67
N LYS A 78 -0.95 8.78 -3.42
CA LYS A 78 -0.91 10.00 -4.22
C LYS A 78 -0.59 9.59 -5.64
N ASN A 79 -1.35 10.09 -6.59
CA ASN A 79 -1.23 9.73 -7.99
C ASN A 79 -1.44 10.97 -8.86
N LEU A 80 -0.45 11.24 -9.69
CA LEU A 80 -0.53 12.24 -10.75
C LEU A 80 -0.60 11.51 -12.09
N LEU A 81 -1.72 11.69 -12.79
CA LEU A 81 -1.93 11.23 -14.16
C LEU A 81 -1.89 12.43 -15.10
N VAL A 82 -1.05 12.38 -16.13
CA VAL A 82 -0.89 13.47 -17.11
C VAL A 82 -1.10 12.92 -18.51
N TYR A 83 -1.99 13.54 -19.27
CA TYR A 83 -2.17 13.34 -20.71
C TYR A 83 -1.59 14.52 -21.48
N GLU A 84 -0.81 14.21 -22.51
CA GLU A 84 -0.17 15.19 -23.38
C GLU A 84 -0.24 14.73 -24.85
N LYS A 85 0.08 15.64 -25.77
CA LYS A 85 0.16 15.39 -27.23
C LYS A 85 -1.19 14.94 -27.80
N ASP A 86 -2.23 15.67 -27.45
CA ASP A 86 -3.62 15.35 -27.78
C ASP A 86 -3.99 13.94 -27.30
N GLY A 87 -3.61 13.60 -26.07
CA GLY A 87 -3.87 12.31 -25.43
C GLY A 87 -3.01 11.14 -25.93
N ASN A 88 -2.03 11.39 -26.81
CA ASN A 88 -1.14 10.34 -27.33
C ASN A 88 0.03 10.00 -26.40
N SER A 89 0.23 10.77 -25.34
CA SER A 89 1.18 10.45 -24.28
C SER A 89 0.46 10.46 -22.93
N VAL A 90 0.74 9.45 -22.11
CA VAL A 90 0.20 9.36 -20.75
C VAL A 90 1.32 9.05 -19.78
N THR A 91 1.36 9.79 -18.68
CA THR A 91 2.29 9.55 -17.57
C THR A 91 1.51 9.31 -16.29
N VAL A 92 1.82 8.23 -15.59
CA VAL A 92 1.35 7.92 -14.24
C VAL A 92 2.53 8.04 -13.29
N ASN A 93 2.40 8.85 -12.26
CA ASN A 93 3.35 8.93 -11.17
C ASN A 93 2.60 8.73 -9.85
N GLN A 94 2.71 7.53 -9.30
CA GLN A 94 2.00 7.11 -8.10
C GLN A 94 2.97 6.75 -6.98
N THR A 95 2.69 7.27 -5.79
CA THR A 95 3.33 6.85 -4.54
C THR A 95 2.28 6.35 -3.56
N THR A 96 2.48 5.13 -3.05
CA THR A 96 1.64 4.52 -2.02
C THR A 96 2.44 4.34 -0.73
N TYR A 97 1.86 4.75 0.38
CA TYR A 97 2.39 4.62 1.73
C TYR A 97 1.55 3.59 2.49
N SER A 98 2.21 2.68 3.19
CA SER A 98 1.58 1.72 4.08
C SER A 98 2.37 1.68 5.38
N ASP A 99 1.79 2.26 6.43
CA ASP A 99 2.33 2.23 7.77
C ASP A 99 1.50 1.31 8.65
N TYR A 100 2.19 0.48 9.41
CA TYR A 100 1.60 -0.55 10.24
C TYR A 100 2.31 -0.58 11.59
N TYR A 101 1.52 -0.47 12.65
CA TYR A 101 2.01 -0.47 14.02
C TYR A 101 1.13 -1.36 14.88
N VAL A 102 1.73 -2.33 15.54
CA VAL A 102 1.07 -3.19 16.51
C VAL A 102 1.85 -3.18 17.81
N TYR A 103 1.14 -3.05 18.93
CA TYR A 103 1.70 -3.22 20.26
C TYR A 103 0.88 -4.21 21.07
N PHE A 104 1.60 -5.12 21.73
CA PHE A 104 1.07 -6.16 22.60
C PHE A 104 1.39 -5.77 24.05
N ARG A 105 0.36 -5.72 24.89
CA ARG A 105 0.44 -5.33 26.30
C ARG A 105 -0.07 -6.44 27.20
N SER A 106 0.65 -6.73 28.27
CA SER A 106 0.09 -7.40 29.44
C SER A 106 -0.46 -6.37 30.43
N GLN A 107 -1.02 -6.82 31.55
CA GLN A 107 -1.45 -5.92 32.63
C GLN A 107 -0.30 -5.10 33.25
N SER A 108 0.96 -5.52 33.08
CA SER A 108 2.12 -4.94 33.76
C SER A 108 3.16 -4.30 32.84
N SER A 109 3.15 -4.55 31.52
CA SER A 109 4.15 -3.99 30.59
C SER A 109 3.79 -4.17 29.11
N ASP A 110 4.45 -3.37 28.25
CA ASP A 110 4.56 -3.65 26.82
C ASP A 110 5.40 -4.93 26.62
N LEU A 111 4.79 -5.95 26.00
CA LEU A 111 5.43 -7.25 25.75
C LEU A 111 6.24 -7.24 24.46
N TYR A 112 5.65 -6.66 23.41
CA TYR A 112 6.16 -6.74 22.06
C TYR A 112 5.55 -5.66 21.17
N SER A 113 6.28 -5.23 20.16
CA SER A 113 5.82 -4.28 19.16
C SER A 113 6.30 -4.66 17.76
N ILE A 114 5.47 -4.37 16.78
CA ILE A 114 5.77 -4.52 15.35
C ILE A 114 5.51 -3.15 14.73
N GLN A 115 6.48 -2.64 13.99
CA GLN A 115 6.36 -1.44 13.19
C GLN A 115 6.87 -1.75 11.80
N GLU A 116 6.09 -1.40 10.78
CA GLU A 116 6.46 -1.54 9.37
C GLU A 116 6.03 -0.28 8.62
N ASN A 117 6.97 0.36 7.95
CA ASN A 117 6.74 1.51 7.10
C ASN A 117 7.16 1.16 5.69
N ARG A 118 6.22 1.13 4.75
CA ARG A 118 6.45 0.79 3.35
C ARG A 118 6.06 1.93 2.43
N THR A 119 6.91 2.22 1.48
CA THR A 119 6.63 3.12 0.36
C THR A 119 6.74 2.31 -0.93
N PHE A 120 5.72 2.38 -1.78
CA PHE A 120 5.69 1.79 -3.10
C PHE A 120 5.59 2.90 -4.14
N VAL A 121 6.46 2.89 -5.14
CA VAL A 121 6.42 3.83 -6.25
C VAL A 121 6.09 3.09 -7.54
N LEU A 122 5.22 3.69 -8.34
CA LEU A 122 4.89 3.27 -9.70
C LEU A 122 5.04 4.49 -10.60
N TYR A 123 5.95 4.38 -11.56
CA TYR A 123 6.02 5.28 -12.70
C TYR A 123 5.65 4.50 -13.95
N LEU A 124 4.79 5.07 -14.78
CA LEU A 124 4.47 4.54 -16.10
C LEU A 124 4.44 5.71 -17.07
N HIS A 125 5.20 5.61 -18.15
CA HIS A 125 5.11 6.54 -19.26
C HIS A 125 4.78 5.76 -20.52
N GLN A 126 3.70 6.15 -21.20
CA GLN A 126 3.34 5.61 -22.49
C GLN A 126 3.28 6.73 -23.52
N ASN A 127 3.65 6.40 -24.75
CA ASN A 127 3.63 7.34 -25.84
C ASN A 127 3.33 6.64 -27.15
N VAL A 128 2.44 7.25 -27.93
CA VAL A 128 2.01 6.78 -29.24
C VAL A 128 2.47 7.78 -30.29
N VAL A 129 3.09 7.28 -31.35
CA VAL A 129 3.52 8.07 -32.50
C VAL A 129 2.92 7.45 -33.76
N PHE A 130 2.13 8.23 -34.48
CA PHE A 130 1.64 7.89 -35.80
C PHE A 130 2.69 8.29 -36.85
N ARG A 131 3.13 7.32 -37.64
CA ARG A 131 3.96 7.55 -38.82
C ARG A 131 3.04 7.68 -40.04
N GLY A 132 3.38 8.59 -40.95
CA GLY A 132 2.57 8.92 -42.13
C GLY A 132 2.39 7.79 -43.16
N ASP A 133 2.94 6.61 -42.89
CA ASP A 133 2.83 5.37 -43.66
C ASP A 133 1.75 4.40 -43.12
N GLY A 134 0.89 4.87 -42.20
CA GLY A 134 -0.13 4.04 -41.54
C GLY A 134 0.44 3.16 -40.43
N LEU A 135 1.69 3.40 -40.01
CA LEU A 135 2.35 2.67 -38.94
C LEU A 135 2.23 3.42 -37.61
N ARG A 136 1.78 2.72 -36.58
CA ARG A 136 1.68 3.20 -35.20
C ARG A 136 2.81 2.60 -34.38
N HIS A 137 3.59 3.45 -33.74
CA HIS A 137 4.65 3.06 -32.82
C HIS A 137 4.25 3.44 -31.40
N GLU A 138 4.13 2.45 -30.53
CA GLU A 138 3.82 2.64 -29.11
C GLU A 138 5.02 2.27 -28.27
N THR A 139 5.36 3.11 -27.31
CA THR A 139 6.41 2.86 -26.32
C THR A 139 5.81 2.90 -24.93
N ALA A 140 6.35 2.08 -24.03
CA ALA A 140 6.01 2.08 -22.62
C ALA A 140 7.27 1.91 -21.77
N ASP A 141 7.45 2.80 -20.81
CA ASP A 141 8.48 2.73 -19.77
C ASP A 141 7.78 2.59 -18.43
N VAL A 142 8.23 1.63 -17.61
CA VAL A 142 7.69 1.37 -16.28
C VAL A 142 8.84 1.33 -15.28
N SER A 143 8.64 1.99 -14.14
CA SER A 143 9.50 1.84 -12.97
C SER A 143 8.66 1.46 -11.76
N LEU A 144 9.11 0.43 -11.05
CA LEU A 144 8.52 -0.05 -9.81
C LEU A 144 9.57 0.08 -8.71
N GLY A 145 9.15 0.52 -7.54
CA GLY A 145 10.04 0.57 -6.38
C GLY A 145 9.33 0.27 -5.08
N ILE A 146 10.07 -0.35 -4.17
CA ILE A 146 9.67 -0.57 -2.78
C ILE A 146 10.80 -0.12 -1.85
N THR A 147 10.44 0.62 -0.82
CA THR A 147 11.28 0.88 0.34
C THR A 147 10.53 0.47 1.59
N GLU A 148 11.14 -0.35 2.43
CA GLU A 148 10.55 -0.83 3.68
C GLU A 148 11.53 -0.65 4.83
N LYS A 149 11.02 -0.15 5.95
CA LYS A 149 11.68 -0.17 7.25
C LYS A 149 10.80 -0.94 8.21
N SER A 150 11.35 -1.97 8.83
CA SER A 150 10.62 -2.73 9.85
C SER A 150 11.39 -2.77 11.16
N PHE A 151 10.62 -2.87 12.22
CA PHE A 151 11.08 -3.13 13.56
C PHE A 151 10.14 -4.13 14.22
N ARG A 152 10.71 -5.10 14.93
CA ARG A 152 9.98 -6.09 15.69
C ARG A 152 10.72 -6.34 16.99
N GLY A 153 10.15 -6.02 18.14
CA GLY A 153 10.89 -6.11 19.38
C GLY A 153 10.07 -6.06 20.65
N GLY A 154 10.63 -6.67 21.70
CA GLY A 154 10.07 -6.76 23.04
C GLY A 154 11.15 -7.01 24.08
N GLN A 155 10.76 -7.49 25.26
CA GLN A 155 11.69 -7.71 26.39
C GLN A 155 12.82 -8.72 26.08
N SER A 156 12.57 -9.66 25.18
CA SER A 156 13.53 -10.71 24.81
C SER A 156 14.47 -10.33 23.67
N GLY A 157 14.40 -9.08 23.17
CA GLY A 157 15.24 -8.57 22.09
C GLY A 157 14.44 -7.89 20.98
N SER A 158 15.18 -7.34 20.03
CA SER A 158 14.63 -6.60 18.89
C SER A 158 15.35 -6.97 17.60
N LEU A 159 14.58 -6.96 16.51
CA LEU A 159 15.05 -7.09 15.14
C LEU A 159 14.61 -5.86 14.36
N SER A 160 15.52 -5.31 13.56
CA SER A 160 15.21 -4.26 12.61
C SER A 160 15.72 -4.69 11.25
N HIS A 161 14.99 -4.38 10.18
CA HIS A 161 15.49 -4.57 8.83
C HIS A 161 15.06 -3.44 7.91
N THR A 162 15.79 -3.30 6.81
CA THR A 162 15.49 -2.40 5.71
C THR A 162 15.52 -3.16 4.40
N LEU A 163 14.57 -2.89 3.52
CA LEU A 163 14.53 -3.44 2.16
C LEU A 163 14.35 -2.29 1.18
N GLU A 164 15.17 -2.26 0.15
CA GLU A 164 15.04 -1.36 -0.98
C GLU A 164 15.17 -2.18 -2.26
N ASN A 165 14.23 -2.01 -3.19
CA ASN A 165 14.25 -2.68 -4.48
C ASN A 165 13.61 -1.75 -5.52
N TYR A 166 14.30 -1.57 -6.64
CA TYR A 166 13.87 -0.75 -7.77
C TYR A 166 14.05 -1.55 -9.06
N GLN A 167 13.05 -1.50 -9.94
CA GLN A 167 13.01 -2.23 -11.19
C GLN A 167 12.51 -1.32 -12.30
N ASP A 168 13.22 -1.32 -13.41
CA ASP A 168 12.87 -0.58 -14.61
C ASP A 168 12.60 -1.55 -15.75
N GLY A 169 11.65 -1.20 -16.62
CA GLY A 169 11.33 -1.94 -17.83
C GLY A 169 10.91 -1.00 -18.94
N SER A 170 11.33 -1.32 -20.16
CA SER A 170 10.94 -0.58 -21.37
C SER A 170 10.46 -1.57 -22.41
N GLY A 171 9.44 -1.18 -23.17
CA GLY A 171 8.88 -1.97 -24.25
C GLY A 171 8.35 -1.10 -25.37
N TYR A 172 8.21 -1.69 -26.55
CA TYR A 172 7.58 -1.04 -27.68
C TYR A 172 6.78 -2.03 -28.52
N PHE A 173 5.77 -1.51 -29.21
CA PHE A 173 4.97 -2.24 -30.19
C PHE A 173 4.88 -1.43 -31.48
N LEU A 174 4.97 -2.14 -32.61
CA LEU A 174 4.77 -1.58 -33.95
C LEU A 174 3.52 -2.23 -34.54
N LEU A 175 2.53 -1.40 -34.86
CA LEU A 175 1.27 -1.81 -35.45
C LEU A 175 1.15 -1.16 -36.82
N ARG A 176 0.70 -1.90 -37.82
CA ARG A 176 0.31 -1.33 -39.11
C ARG A 176 -1.20 -1.40 -39.21
N GLU A 177 -1.85 -0.26 -39.42
CA GLU A 177 -3.27 -0.26 -39.73
C GLU A 177 -3.46 -0.77 -41.16
N VAL A 178 -4.25 -1.83 -41.33
CA VAL A 178 -4.64 -2.35 -42.64
C VAL A 178 -6.07 -1.89 -42.86
N SER A 179 -6.26 -0.97 -43.80
CA SER A 179 -7.58 -0.51 -44.27
C SER A 179 -8.32 -1.61 -45.03
#